data_AF-A0A377B2K0-F1
#
_entry.id   AF-A0A377B2K0-F1
#
_cell.length_a   1.000
_cell.length_b   1.000
_cell.length_c   1.000
_cell.angle_alpha   90.00
_cell.angle_beta   90.00
_cell.angle_gamma   90.00
#
_symmetry.space_group_name_H-M   'P 1'
#
loop_
_entity.id
_entity.type
_entity.pdbx_description
1 polymer ?
#
loop_
_entity_poly.entity_id
_entity_poly.type
_entity_poly.pdbx_seq_one_letter_code
_entity_poly.pdbx_strand_id
1 'polypeptide(L)'
;MYDTVKGSDYIGDQDAIEYMCKTGPEAILELEHMGLPFSRLDDGRIYQRPFGGQSKNFGGEQAARTAAAADRTGHALLHTLYQQNLKNHHQPFSPSGMRWIW
;
A
#
# COMPACT_ATOMS: atom_id res chain seq x y z
N MET A 1 -0.75 15.23 1.16
CA MET A 1 -1.25 16.19 0.15
C MET A 1 -0.11 16.96 -0.53
N TYR A 2 0.60 17.87 0.16
CA TYR A 2 1.61 18.76 -0.43
C TYR A 2 2.63 18.08 -1.36
N ASP A 3 3.37 17.08 -0.86
CA ASP A 3 4.40 16.39 -1.64
C ASP A 3 3.87 15.79 -2.94
N THR A 4 2.64 15.27 -2.91
CA THR A 4 2.00 14.63 -4.06
C THR A 4 1.58 15.67 -5.10
N VAL A 5 1.01 16.79 -4.67
CA VAL A 5 0.67 17.91 -5.58
C VAL A 5 1.94 18.47 -6.23
N LYS A 6 2.96 18.78 -5.41
CA LYS A 6 4.27 19.24 -5.91
C LYS A 6 4.92 18.22 -6.84
N GLY A 7 4.93 16.94 -6.45
CA GLY A 7 5.54 15.87 -7.22
C GLY A 7 4.82 15.57 -8.54
N SER A 8 3.51 15.87 -8.61
CA SER A 8 2.74 15.84 -9.85
C SER A 8 3.00 17.04 -10.76
N ASP A 9 3.93 17.94 -10.40
CA ASP A 9 4.16 19.21 -11.11
C ASP A 9 2.88 20.04 -11.29
N TYR A 10 2.01 20.01 -10.27
CA TYR A 10 0.73 20.73 -10.22
C TYR A 10 -0.29 20.36 -11.31
N ILE A 11 -0.05 19.30 -12.09
CA ILE A 11 -1.01 18.78 -13.08
C ILE A 11 -1.89 17.64 -12.55
N GLY A 12 -1.69 17.23 -11.29
CA GLY A 12 -2.54 16.23 -10.63
C GLY A 12 -3.84 16.82 -10.09
N ASP A 13 -4.94 16.10 -10.28
CA ASP A 13 -6.26 16.45 -9.74
C ASP A 13 -6.21 16.44 -8.20
N GLN A 14 -6.36 17.62 -7.59
CA GLN A 14 -6.09 17.80 -6.17
C GLN A 14 -7.15 17.18 -5.26
N ASP A 15 -8.39 17.07 -5.73
CA ASP A 15 -9.48 16.38 -5.04
C ASP A 15 -9.19 14.86 -4.94
N ALA A 16 -8.72 14.25 -6.03
CA ALA A 16 -8.28 12.86 -6.04
C ALA A 16 -7.06 12.65 -5.14
N ILE A 17 -6.07 13.57 -5.18
CA ILE A 17 -4.89 13.52 -4.31
C ILE A 17 -5.27 13.67 -2.83
N GLU A 18 -6.18 14.58 -2.51
CA GLU A 18 -6.68 14.78 -1.15
C GLU A 18 -7.34 13.51 -0.64
N TYR A 19 -8.28 12.95 -1.41
CA TYR A 19 -8.96 11.71 -1.06
C TYR A 19 -7.96 10.58 -0.81
N MET A 20 -7.03 10.35 -1.75
CA MET A 20 -6.00 9.32 -1.62
C MET A 20 -5.15 9.53 -0.36
N CYS A 21 -4.68 10.76 -0.10
CA CYS A 21 -3.83 11.04 1.05
C CYS A 21 -4.57 10.92 2.39
N LYS A 22 -5.87 11.25 2.41
CA LYS A 22 -6.71 11.21 3.62
C LYS A 22 -7.14 9.79 3.97
N THR A 23 -7.51 9.00 2.97
CA THR A 23 -7.99 7.62 3.12
C THR A 23 -6.85 6.61 3.26
N GLY A 24 -5.65 6.94 2.74
CA GLY A 24 -4.48 6.04 2.73
C GLY A 24 -4.15 5.36 4.07
N PRO A 25 -4.10 6.06 5.22
CA PRO A 25 -3.78 5.43 6.50
C PRO A 25 -4.75 4.29 6.89
N GLU A 26 -6.05 4.49 6.69
CA GLU A 26 -7.07 3.48 6.99
C GLU A 26 -6.93 2.27 6.06
N ALA A 27 -6.74 2.51 4.75
CA ALA A 27 -6.54 1.45 3.78
C ALA A 27 -5.29 0.59 4.07
N ILE A 28 -4.20 1.19 4.54
CA ILE A 28 -2.98 0.44 4.90
C ILE A 28 -3.18 -0.37 6.18
N LEU A 29 -3.90 0.16 7.17
CA LEU A 29 -4.25 -0.60 8.38
C LEU A 29 -5.20 -1.76 8.07
N GLU A 30 -6.12 -1.58 7.13
CA GLU A 30 -6.98 -2.65 6.63
C GLU A 30 -6.15 -3.82 6.07
N LEU A 31 -5.13 -3.53 5.26
CA LEU A 31 -4.22 -4.55 4.74
C LEU A 31 -3.46 -5.29 5.86
N GLU A 32 -3.06 -4.58 6.92
CA GLU A 32 -2.42 -5.21 8.08
C GLU A 32 -3.39 -6.16 8.80
N HIS A 33 -4.65 -5.74 9.00
CA HIS A 33 -5.70 -6.59 9.55
C HIS A 33 -6.07 -7.77 8.63
N MET A 34 -5.91 -7.63 7.31
CA MET A 34 -6.02 -8.74 6.35
C MET A 34 -4.86 -9.75 6.46
N GLY A 35 -3.80 -9.43 7.21
CA GLY A 35 -2.66 -10.29 7.45
C GLY A 35 -1.41 -9.95 6.63
N LEU A 36 -1.33 -8.76 6.02
CA LEU A 36 -0.13 -8.35 5.28
C LEU A 36 1.07 -8.27 6.25
N PRO A 37 2.14 -9.04 6.01
CA PRO A 37 3.28 -9.13 6.93
C PRO A 37 4.23 -7.92 6.79
N PHE A 38 3.77 -6.73 7.20
CA PHE A 38 4.62 -5.56 7.30
C PHE A 38 5.80 -5.81 8.27
N SER A 39 6.96 -5.23 7.93
CA SER A 39 8.07 -5.11 8.88
C SER A 39 7.65 -4.26 10.07
N ARG A 40 8.30 -4.48 11.22
CA ARG A 40 7.90 -3.86 12.49
C ARG A 40 9.01 -2.99 13.05
N LEU A 41 8.61 -1.93 13.76
CA LEU A 41 9.44 -1.22 14.72
C LEU A 41 9.52 -2.04 16.02
N ASP A 42 10.43 -1.66 16.92
CA ASP A 42 10.63 -2.33 18.21
C ASP A 42 9.36 -2.31 19.09
N ASP A 43 8.48 -1.33 18.87
CA ASP A 43 7.19 -1.21 19.57
C ASP A 43 6.03 -1.95 18.90
N GLY A 44 6.31 -2.72 17.84
CA GLY A 44 5.32 -3.52 17.11
C GLY A 44 4.49 -2.75 16.08
N ARG A 45 4.68 -1.43 15.94
CA ARG A 45 4.02 -0.65 14.88
C ARG A 45 4.63 -0.97 13.51
N ILE A 46 3.90 -0.64 12.45
CA ILE A 46 4.36 -0.82 11.06
C ILE A 46 5.62 0.03 10.83
N TYR A 47 6.70 -0.62 10.39
CA TYR A 47 7.93 0.04 9.98
C TYR A 47 7.70 0.90 8.72
N GLN A 48 8.22 2.12 8.74
CA GLN A 48 8.22 3.04 7.61
C GLN A 48 9.64 3.51 7.29
N ARG A 49 9.98 3.57 6.01
CA ARG A 49 11.28 4.03 5.52
C ARG A 49 11.19 5.38 4.78
N PRO A 50 12.30 6.15 4.73
CA PRO A 50 12.41 7.28 3.81
C PRO A 50 12.23 6.85 2.35
N PHE A 51 11.68 7.75 1.54
CA PHE A 51 11.55 7.57 0.10
C PHE A 51 11.62 8.92 -0.62
N GLY A 52 11.90 8.89 -1.91
CA GLY A 52 12.03 10.10 -2.73
C GLY A 52 10.76 10.95 -2.68
N GLY A 53 10.94 12.28 -2.60
CA GLY A 53 9.83 13.25 -2.65
C GLY A 53 8.92 13.23 -1.41
N GLN A 54 9.42 12.83 -0.25
CA GLN A 54 8.65 12.85 1.00
C GLN A 54 9.23 13.84 2.00
N SER A 55 8.44 14.84 2.40
CA SER A 55 8.86 15.88 3.34
C SER A 55 7.88 16.05 4.49
N LYS A 56 8.37 16.57 5.62
CA LYS A 56 7.53 17.09 6.70
C LYS A 56 7.30 18.59 6.50
N ASN A 57 6.27 19.13 7.15
CA ASN A 57 6.01 20.57 7.22
C ASN A 57 6.05 21.28 5.84
N PHE A 58 5.41 20.71 4.81
CA PHE A 58 5.26 21.31 3.47
C PHE A 58 6.60 21.63 2.75
N GLY A 59 7.53 20.69 2.73
CA GLY A 59 8.82 20.83 2.03
C GLY A 59 10.03 21.03 2.94
N GLY A 60 9.87 20.79 4.25
CA GLY A 60 10.95 20.82 5.22
C GLY A 60 11.79 19.54 5.19
N GLU A 61 12.07 19.00 6.37
CA GLU A 61 12.94 17.82 6.52
C GLU A 61 12.37 16.55 5.87
N GLN A 62 13.26 15.58 5.60
CA GLN A 62 12.89 14.29 5.02
C GLN A 62 11.88 13.56 5.92
N ALA A 63 10.76 13.12 5.31
CA ALA A 63 9.80 12.25 5.97
C ALA A 63 10.14 10.77 5.72
N ALA A 64 9.64 9.90 6.60
CA ALA A 64 9.66 8.45 6.44
C ALA A 64 8.24 7.92 6.55
N ARG A 65 7.54 7.83 5.41
CA ARG A 65 6.12 7.41 5.37
C ARG A 65 5.84 6.23 4.44
N THR A 66 6.86 5.56 3.92
CA THR A 66 6.70 4.37 3.08
C THR A 66 6.71 3.12 3.96
N ALA A 67 5.52 2.58 4.25
CA ALA A 67 5.37 1.29 4.93
C ALA A 67 5.95 0.15 4.06
N ALA A 68 6.62 -0.81 4.67
CA ALA A 68 7.32 -1.86 3.94
C ALA A 68 7.25 -3.24 4.59
N ALA A 69 7.25 -4.28 3.77
CA ALA A 69 7.55 -5.66 4.15
C ALA A 69 8.92 -6.00 3.54
N ALA A 70 9.98 -5.63 4.26
CA ALA A 70 11.35 -5.59 3.75
C ALA A 70 11.43 -4.86 2.38
N ASP A 71 11.93 -5.54 1.36
CA ASP A 71 12.00 -5.11 -0.04
C ASP A 71 11.00 -5.84 -0.94
N ARG A 72 10.03 -6.57 -0.35
CA ARG A 72 9.06 -7.42 -1.07
C ARG A 72 7.61 -7.04 -0.80
N THR A 73 7.34 -5.78 -0.49
CA THR A 73 5.99 -5.27 -0.18
C THR A 73 4.97 -5.61 -1.27
N GLY A 74 5.35 -5.51 -2.56
CA GLY A 74 4.46 -5.87 -3.67
C GLY A 74 4.06 -7.35 -3.68
N HIS A 75 5.00 -8.26 -3.39
CA HIS A 75 4.73 -9.69 -3.25
C HIS A 75 3.80 -9.96 -2.06
N ALA A 76 4.11 -9.39 -0.90
CA ALA A 76 3.30 -9.55 0.31
C ALA A 76 1.86 -9.03 0.09
N LEU A 77 1.71 -7.85 -0.53
CA LEU A 77 0.42 -7.25 -0.87
C LEU A 77 -0.40 -8.15 -1.78
N LEU A 78 0.18 -8.60 -2.90
CA LEU A 78 -0.54 -9.39 -3.90
C LEU A 78 -1.00 -10.73 -3.33
N HIS A 79 -0.14 -11.42 -2.58
CA HIS A 79 -0.50 -12.68 -1.92
C HIS A 79 -1.60 -12.48 -0.87
N THR A 80 -1.52 -11.41 -0.06
CA THR A 80 -2.54 -11.10 0.95
C THR A 80 -3.90 -10.89 0.28
N LEU A 81 -3.97 -10.05 -0.74
CA LEU A 81 -5.21 -9.78 -1.46
C LEU A 81 -5.76 -11.02 -2.17
N TYR A 82 -4.89 -11.84 -2.77
CA TYR A 82 -5.32 -13.09 -3.39
C TYR A 82 -5.91 -14.06 -2.35
N GLN A 83 -5.27 -14.22 -1.20
CA GLN A 83 -5.79 -15.04 -0.10
C GLN A 83 -7.13 -14.52 0.41
N GLN A 84 -7.31 -13.20 0.53
CA GLN A 84 -8.59 -12.61 0.91
C GLN A 84 -9.68 -12.84 -0.14
N ASN A 85 -9.35 -12.77 -1.44
CA ASN A 85 -10.31 -13.11 -2.50
C ASN A 85 -10.77 -14.57 -2.40
N LEU A 86 -9.84 -15.51 -2.17
CA LEU A 86 -10.19 -16.93 -1.96
C LEU A 86 -11.07 -17.13 -0.72
N LYS A 87 -10.73 -16.47 0.40
CA LYS A 87 -11.53 -16.47 1.63
C LYS A 87 -12.93 -15.91 1.40
N ASN A 88 -13.07 -14.90 0.54
CA ASN A 88 -14.34 -14.28 0.17
C ASN A 88 -15.04 -15.00 -0.99
N HIS A 89 -14.64 -16.24 -1.31
CA HIS A 89 -15.22 -17.08 -2.37
C HIS A 89 -15.30 -16.41 -3.75
N HIS A 90 -14.44 -15.42 -4.02
CA HIS A 90 -14.30 -14.87 -5.35
C HIS A 90 -13.55 -15.88 -6.21
N GLN A 91 -14.28 -16.54 -7.11
CA GLN A 91 -13.68 -17.49 -8.03
C GLN A 91 -12.99 -16.75 -9.16
N PRO A 92 -11.65 -16.89 -9.31
CA PRO A 92 -11.02 -16.44 -10.53
C PRO A 92 -11.63 -17.22 -11.70
N PHE A 93 -11.91 -16.51 -12.79
CA PHE A 93 -12.47 -17.13 -13.98
C PHE A 93 -11.51 -18.23 -14.48
N SER A 94 -11.98 -19.46 -14.43
CA SER A 94 -11.34 -20.60 -15.08
C SER A 94 -12.25 -21.02 -16.23
N PRO A 95 -11.79 -20.96 -17.49
CA PRO A 95 -12.51 -21.58 -18.58
C PRO A 95 -12.65 -23.06 -18.24
N SER A 96 -13.88 -23.53 -18.10
CA SER A 96 -14.22 -24.92 -17.86
C SER A 96 -13.55 -25.81 -18.92
N GLY A 97 -12.41 -26.42 -18.58
CA GLY A 97 -11.68 -27.30 -19.50
C GLY A 97 -10.17 -27.42 -19.28
N MET A 98 -9.50 -26.44 -18.66
CA MET A 98 -8.08 -26.60 -18.28
C MET A 98 -7.95 -27.10 -16.85
N ARG A 99 -7.99 -28.43 -16.71
CA ARG A 99 -7.40 -29.13 -15.57
C ARG A 99 -5.90 -28.82 -15.62
N TRP A 100 -5.45 -27.84 -14.83
CA TRP A 100 -4.02 -27.67 -14.58
C TRP A 100 -3.54 -28.95 -13.89
N ILE A 101 -2.86 -29.79 -14.67
CA ILE A 101 -2.03 -30.89 -14.15
C ILE A 101 -0.82 -30.24 -13.50
N TRP A 102 -0.96 -29.92 -12.22
CA TRP A 102 0.06 -30.01 -11.19
C TRP A 102 -0.62 -30.43 -9.90
#